data_AF-A0A958DWR8-F1
#
_entry.id   AF-A0A958DWR8-F1
#
_cell.length_a   1.000
_cell.length_b   1.000
_cell.length_c   1.000
_cell.angle_alpha   90.00
_cell.angle_beta   90.00
_cell.angle_gamma   90.00
#
_symmetry.space_group_name_H-M   'P 1'
#
loop_
_entity.id
_entity.type
_entity.pdbx_description
1 polymer ?
#
loop_
_entity_poly.entity_id
_entity_poly.type
_entity_poly.pdbx_seq_one_letter_code
_entity_poly.pdbx_strand_id
1 'polypeptide(L)' 'PNRSRLTYIAGIIAGWLREGRTPYVFIHSPGDLYAPQISREFHQILKEQLPGMDLGVLPPWPGESEPKPPEQMSLF' A
#
# COMPACT_ATOMS: atom_id res chain seq x y z
N PRO A 1 3.60 3.15 11.36
CA PRO A 1 3.80 4.21 10.33
C PRO A 1 3.26 5.55 10.86
N ASN A 2 3.82 6.69 10.44
CA ASN A 2 3.28 7.99 10.83
C ASN A 2 2.02 8.30 10.00
N ARG A 3 0.84 8.03 10.58
CA ARG A 3 -0.44 8.18 9.88
C ARG A 3 -0.67 9.59 9.34
N SER A 4 -0.31 10.63 10.11
CA SER A 4 -0.45 12.03 9.67
C SER A 4 0.31 12.33 8.38
N ARG A 5 1.49 11.72 8.18
CA ARG A 5 2.25 11.84 6.94
C ARG A 5 1.55 11.14 5.77
N LEU A 6 0.98 9.95 5.98
CA LEU A 6 0.21 9.23 4.96
C LEU A 6 -1.04 10.01 4.55
N THR A 7 -1.77 10.57 5.51
CA THR A 7 -2.95 11.42 5.26
C THR A 7 -2.62 12.65 4.42
N TYR A 8 -1.49 13.32 4.72
CA TYR A 8 -1.04 14.47 3.93
C TYR A 8 -0.74 14.08 2.48
N ILE A 9 0.02 13.00 2.26
CA ILE A 9 0.37 12.53 0.92
C ILE A 9 -0.90 12.09 0.16
N ALA A 10 -1.83 11.39 0.82
CA ALA A 10 -3.09 10.97 0.21
C ALA A 10 -3.90 12.17 -0.28
N GLY A 11 -3.87 13.31 0.43
CA GLY A 11 -4.54 14.55 0.01
C GLY A 11 -4.00 15.11 -1.30
N ILE A 12 -2.68 15.05 -1.50
CA ILE A 12 -2.03 15.48 -2.75
C ILE A 12 -2.46 14.57 -3.90
N ILE A 13 -2.39 13.25 -3.71
CA ILE A 13 -2.80 12.27 -4.72
C ILE A 13 -4.29 12.40 -5.05
N ALA A 14 -5.13 12.62 -4.04
CA ALA A 14 -6.56 12.85 -4.21
C ALA A 14 -6.83 14.13 -5.02
N GLY A 15 -6.03 15.18 -4.85
CA GLY A 15 -6.08 16.36 -5.70
C GLY A 15 -5.81 16.02 -7.17
N TRP A 16 -4.72 15.31 -7.44
CA TRP A 16 -4.37 14.88 -8.80
C TRP A 16 -5.43 13.98 -9.45
N LEU A 17 -6.01 13.05 -8.69
CA LEU A 17 -7.08 12.19 -9.19
C LEU A 17 -8.35 12.99 -9.55
N ARG A 18 -8.71 13.99 -8.73
CA ARG A 18 -9.84 14.90 -9.06
C ARG A 18 -9.58 15.76 -10.30
N GLU A 19 -8.33 16.09 -10.58
CA GLU A 19 -7.91 16.74 -11.82
C GLU A 19 -7.95 15.81 -13.05
N GLY A 20 -8.28 14.53 -12.88
CA GLY A 20 -8.32 13.55 -13.96
C GLY A 20 -6.96 12.95 -14.33
N ARG A 21 -5.94 13.08 -13.45
CA ARG A 21 -4.62 12.47 -13.64
C ARG A 21 -4.62 11.00 -13.22
N THR A 22 -3.64 10.25 -13.70
CA THR A 22 -3.43 8.82 -13.39
C THR A 22 -2.06 8.59 -12.73
N PRO A 23 -1.89 8.95 -11.45
CA PRO A 23 -0.60 8.85 -10.78
C PRO A 23 -0.20 7.40 -10.48
N TYR A 24 1.09 7.10 -10.67
CA TYR A 24 1.71 5.88 -10.17
C TYR A 24 2.40 6.17 -8.83
N VAL A 25 2.03 5.45 -7.78
CA VAL A 25 2.55 5.66 -6.42
C VAL A 25 3.34 4.43 -5.98
N PHE A 26 4.61 4.63 -5.63
CA PHE A 26 5.49 3.60 -5.08
C PHE A 26 5.77 3.90 -3.61
N ILE A 27 5.58 2.91 -2.74
CA ILE A 27 5.81 3.03 -1.29
C ILE A 27 6.99 2.15 -0.92
N HIS A 28 7.99 2.76 -0.30
CA HIS A 28 9.17 2.08 0.23
C HIS A 28 9.29 2.35 1.73
N SER A 29 9.64 1.31 2.50
CA SER A 29 10.04 1.44 3.90
C SER A 29 11.40 0.78 4.10
N PRO A 30 12.29 1.34 4.94
CA PRO A 30 13.62 0.79 5.16
C PRO A 30 13.63 -0.60 5.83
N GLY A 31 12.49 -1.06 6.37
CA GLY A 31 12.27 -2.48 6.66
C GLY A 31 11.33 -3.06 5.62
N ASP A 32 11.80 -4.03 4.83
CA ASP A 32 11.02 -4.65 3.73
C ASP A 32 9.71 -5.30 4.21
N LEU A 33 9.66 -5.67 5.50
CA LEU A 33 8.51 -6.34 6.12
C LEU A 33 7.23 -5.50 6.17
N TYR A 34 7.33 -4.16 6.09
CA TYR A 34 6.19 -3.28 6.34
C TYR A 34 5.63 -2.57 5.10
N ALA A 35 6.30 -2.67 3.95
CA ALA A 35 5.87 -1.97 2.74
C ALA A 35 4.45 -2.38 2.28
N PRO A 36 4.06 -3.68 2.28
CA PRO A 36 2.69 -4.09 1.96
C PRO A 36 1.63 -3.48 2.90
N GLN A 37 1.91 -3.47 4.20
CA GLN A 37 0.98 -2.97 5.23
C GLN A 37 0.82 -1.45 5.12
N ILE A 38 1.92 -0.72 4.92
CA ILE A 38 1.89 0.73 4.68
C ILE A 38 1.12 1.04 3.40
N SER A 39 1.31 0.24 2.35
CA SER A 39 0.59 0.42 1.07
C SER A 39 -0.91 0.23 1.23
N ARG A 40 -1.33 -0.79 2.00
CA ARG A 40 -2.75 -0.97 2.34
C ARG A 40 -3.32 0.18 3.15
N GLU A 41 -2.62 0.61 4.20
CA GLU A 41 -3.06 1.71 5.04
C GLU A 41 -3.21 3.00 4.21
N PHE A 42 -2.22 3.32 3.38
CA PHE A 42 -2.29 4.45 2.46
C PHE A 42 -3.50 4.36 1.52
N HIS A 43 -3.75 3.19 0.92
CA HIS A 43 -4.89 2.98 0.04
C HIS A 43 -6.24 3.14 0.75
N GLN A 44 -6.36 2.72 2.01
CA GLN A 44 -7.58 2.95 2.80
C GLN A 44 -7.78 4.45 3.09
N ILE A 45 -6.73 5.16 3.50
CA ILE A 45 -6.80 6.61 3.73
C ILE A 45 -7.18 7.35 2.44
N LEU A 46 -6.66 6.94 1.29
CA LEU A 46 -7.01 7.55 0.01
C LEU A 46 -8.48 7.31 -0.35
N LYS A 47 -9.00 6.10 -0.11
CA LYS A 47 -10.43 5.79 -0.26
C LYS A 47 -11.33 6.64 0.64
N GLU A 48 -10.93 6.84 1.90
CA GLU A 48 -11.65 7.72 2.84
C GLU A 48 -11.75 9.15 2.32
N GLN A 49 -10.71 9.65 1.64
CA GLN A 49 -10.66 11.02 1.11
C GLN A 49 -11.39 11.21 -0.24
N LEU A 50 -11.72 10.12 -0.94
CA LEU A 50 -12.37 10.12 -2.25
C LEU A 50 -13.66 9.28 -2.23
N PRO A 51 -14.64 9.62 -1.37
CA PRO A 51 -15.91 8.90 -1.34
C PRO A 51 -16.61 9.07 -2.71
N GLY A 52 -16.86 7.96 -3.39
CA GLY A 52 -17.52 7.92 -4.71
C GLY A 52 -16.59 7.74 -5.91
N MET A 53 -15.27 7.72 -5.73
CA MET A 53 -14.33 7.32 -6.78
C MET A 53 -13.94 5.85 -6.61
N ASP A 54 -14.04 5.06 -7.69
CA ASP A 54 -13.57 3.68 -7.68
C ASP A 54 -12.04 3.63 -7.83
N LEU A 55 -11.36 3.23 -6.75
CA LEU A 55 -9.90 3.04 -6.72
C LEU A 55 -9.51 1.55 -6.81
N GLY A 56 -10.48 0.65 -6.96
CA GLY A 56 -10.26 -0.79 -7.00
C GLY A 56 -9.83 -1.40 -5.67
N VAL A 57 -9.22 -2.58 -5.74
CA VAL A 57 -8.67 -3.30 -4.58
C VAL A 57 -7.21 -3.65 -4.85
N LEU A 58 -6.38 -3.57 -3.82
CA LEU A 58 -5.00 -4.04 -3.93
C LEU A 58 -4.99 -5.57 -3.96
N PRO A 59 -4.31 -6.20 -4.94
CA PRO A 59 -4.14 -7.64 -4.96
C PRO A 59 -3.31 -8.10 -3.76
N PRO A 60 -3.36 -9.40 -3.39
CA PRO A 60 -2.46 -9.96 -2.40
C PRO A 60 -1.00 -9.81 -2.85
N TRP A 61 -0.08 -9.60 -1.91
CA TRP A 61 1.34 -9.56 -2.24
C TRP A 61 1.84 -11.00 -2.43
N PRO A 62 2.81 -11.24 -3.36
CA PRO A 62 3.32 -12.59 -3.61
C PRO A 62 3.77 -13.32 -2.34
N GLY A 63 4.52 -12.64 -1.46
CA GLY A 63 5.02 -13.21 -0.20
C GLY A 63 3.95 -13.53 0.86
N GLU A 64 2.68 -13.19 0.63
CA GLU A 64 1.56 -13.58 1.49
C GLU A 64 0.86 -14.85 1.00
N SER A 65 1.04 -15.17 -0.28
CA SER A 65 0.45 -16.34 -0.92
C SER A 65 1.43 -17.51 -1.00
N GLU A 66 2.73 -17.25 -0.79
CA GLU A 66 3.73 -18.30 -0.76
C GLU A 66 3.47 -19.24 0.44
N PRO A 67 3.31 -20.55 0.21
CA PRO A 67 3.30 -21.50 1.30
C PRO A 67 4.60 -21.32 2.06
N LYS A 68 4.53 -21.29 3.41
CA LYS A 68 5.76 -21.30 4.22
C LYS A 68 6.65 -22.41 3.65
N PRO A 69 7.86 -22.10 3.19
CA PRO A 69 8.78 -23.15 2.77
C PRO A 69 8.87 -24.14 3.94
N PRO A 70 8.97 -25.46 3.67
CA PRO A 70 9.16 -26.43 4.72
C PRO A 70 10.27 -25.90 5.64
N GLU A 71 10.01 -25.92 6.95
CA GLU A 71 10.95 -25.42 7.95
C GLU A 71 12.32 -25.98 7.58
N GLN A 72 13.28 -25.09 7.27
CA GLN A 72 14.58 -25.53 6.77
C GLN A 72 15.25 -26.30 7.90
N MET A 73 15.12 -27.62 7.85
CA MET A 73 15.72 -28.54 8.77
C MET A 73 17.18 -28.69 8.37
N SER A 74 17.99 -27.71 8.79
CA SER A 74 19.44 -27.69 8.67
C SER A 74 20.00 -27.53 7.24
N LEU A 75 21.12 -26.80 7.14
CA LEU A 75 22.03 -26.81 5.97
C LEU A 75 23.20 -27.78 6.17
N PHE A 76 23.09 -28.63 7.20
CA PHE A 76 23.97 -29.75 7.53
C PHE A 76 23.17 -31.03 7.56
#